data_AF-A0A955S605-F1
#
_entry.id   AF-A0A955S605-F1
#
_cell.length_a   1.000
_cell.length_b   1.000
_cell.length_c   1.000
_cell.angle_alpha   90.00
_cell.angle_beta   90.00
_cell.angle_gamma   90.00
#
_symmetry.space_group_name_H-M   'P 1'
#
loop_
_entity.id
_entity.type
_entity.pdbx_description
1 polymer ?
#
loop_
_entity_poly.entity_id
_entity_poly.type
_entity_poly.pdbx_seq_one_letter_code
_entity_poly.pdbx_strand_id
1 'polypeptide(L)'
;AKEDPVLLGECLGGALYWKDFERLAHKTGFIDPRVFACSKIDLLDQETIDKIGFAHFNSITYRLFKLKDLETACEDYGQVATYKGTIKESPHHFILDNHHVFEKGKPMRVCSNTASMVADTRLARHFDVRGDLSTHYGLFEGCGEVPLVGTENTGVGGCC
;
A
#
# COMPACT_ATOMS: atom_id res chain seq x y z
N ALA A 1 17.80 23.22 2.08
CA ALA A 1 16.70 22.44 1.45
C ALA A 1 15.35 22.64 2.16
N LYS A 2 15.20 22.25 3.44
CA LYS A 2 13.89 22.29 4.15
C LYS A 2 13.29 23.69 4.36
N GLU A 3 14.11 24.73 4.38
CA GLU A 3 13.69 26.13 4.52
C GLU A 3 13.80 26.91 3.20
N ASP A 4 14.16 26.24 2.10
CA ASP A 4 14.28 26.90 0.79
C ASP A 4 12.88 27.17 0.23
N PRO A 5 12.51 28.43 -0.06
CA PRO A 5 11.16 28.79 -0.48
C PRO A 5 10.80 28.21 -1.86
N VAL A 6 11.78 27.98 -2.74
CA VAL A 6 11.56 27.37 -4.05
C VAL A 6 11.26 25.88 -3.87
N LEU A 7 12.06 25.16 -3.08
CA LEU A 7 11.80 23.75 -2.82
C LEU A 7 10.52 23.51 -2.04
N LEU A 8 10.15 24.42 -1.14
CA LEU A 8 8.86 24.38 -0.45
C LEU A 8 7.69 24.64 -1.42
N GLY A 9 7.84 25.58 -2.35
CA GLY A 9 6.87 25.85 -3.40
C GLY A 9 6.62 24.65 -4.32
N GLU A 10 7.66 23.86 -4.58
CA GLU A 10 7.59 22.61 -5.37
C GLU A 10 7.20 21.37 -4.53
N CYS A 11 6.79 21.54 -3.27
CA CYS A 11 6.46 20.46 -2.33
C CYS A 11 7.63 19.49 -2.02
N LEU A 12 8.87 19.81 -2.40
CA LEU A 12 10.06 18.99 -2.17
C LEU A 12 10.69 19.26 -0.79
N GLY A 13 10.73 20.51 -0.36
CA GLY A 13 11.39 20.92 0.90
C GLY A 13 10.71 20.35 2.15
N GLY A 14 9.40 20.10 2.08
CA GLY A 14 8.60 19.52 3.16
C GLY A 14 8.37 18.00 3.04
N ALA A 15 8.90 17.36 1.99
CA ALA A 15 8.69 15.93 1.78
C ALA A 15 9.32 15.12 2.92
N LEU A 16 8.55 14.19 3.49
CA LEU A 16 9.02 13.30 4.52
C LEU A 16 9.80 12.14 3.89
N TYR A 17 10.84 11.70 4.60
CA TYR A 17 11.37 10.36 4.38
C TYR A 17 10.25 9.33 4.66
N TRP A 18 10.04 8.38 3.75
CA TRP A 18 8.88 7.49 3.80
C TRP A 18 8.78 6.67 5.09
N LYS A 19 9.90 6.21 5.67
CA LYS A 19 9.89 5.56 7.00
C LYS A 19 9.58 6.51 8.15
N ASP A 20 9.86 7.79 8.03
CA ASP A 20 9.42 8.78 9.04
C ASP A 20 7.91 9.00 8.95
N PHE A 21 7.35 9.01 7.73
CA PHE A 21 5.91 9.04 7.52
C PHE A 21 5.22 7.80 8.09
N GLU A 22 5.72 6.58 7.81
CA GLU A 22 5.16 5.34 8.40
C GLU A 22 5.20 5.38 9.93
N ARG A 23 6.33 5.79 10.52
CA ARG A 23 6.44 5.95 11.98
C ARG A 23 5.44 6.98 12.53
N LEU A 24 5.17 8.06 11.80
CA LEU A 24 4.16 9.05 12.19
C LEU A 24 2.74 8.48 12.08
N ALA A 25 2.44 7.73 11.02
CA ALA A 25 1.16 7.05 10.83
C ALA A 25 0.89 6.08 11.99
N HIS A 26 1.88 5.27 12.38
CA HIS A 26 1.75 4.34 13.51
C HIS A 26 1.50 5.09 14.82
N LYS A 27 2.26 6.15 15.09
CA LYS A 27 2.07 6.99 16.29
C LYS A 27 0.68 7.64 16.37
N THR A 28 0.01 7.85 15.23
CA THR A 28 -1.33 8.44 15.16
C THR A 28 -2.45 7.40 15.11
N GLY A 29 -2.12 6.12 15.21
CA GLY A 29 -3.09 5.01 15.29
C GLY A 29 -3.40 4.34 13.95
N PHE A 30 -2.63 4.61 12.90
CA PHE A 30 -2.70 3.88 11.64
C PHE A 30 -1.59 2.81 11.61
N ILE A 31 -1.94 1.61 12.03
CA ILE A 31 -0.96 0.54 12.34
C ILE A 31 -0.37 -0.12 11.10
N ASP A 32 -1.12 -0.20 10.00
CA ASP A 32 -0.70 -0.85 8.75
C ASP A 32 -0.94 0.06 7.53
N PRO A 33 -0.03 1.04 7.27
CA PRO A 33 -0.05 1.85 6.05
C PRO A 33 0.18 1.01 4.79
N ARG A 34 -0.77 1.04 3.84
CA ARG A 34 -0.65 0.31 2.58
C ARG A 34 -0.29 1.21 1.41
N VAL A 35 0.70 0.83 0.62
CA VAL A 35 1.06 1.54 -0.62
C VAL A 35 0.13 1.09 -1.74
N PHE A 36 -0.67 2.01 -2.26
CA PHE A 36 -1.52 1.74 -3.43
C PHE A 36 -0.78 1.98 -4.74
N ALA A 37 -0.03 3.07 -4.82
CA ALA A 37 0.76 3.43 -6.00
C ALA A 37 2.01 4.20 -5.57
N CYS A 38 3.10 4.05 -6.34
CA CYS A 38 4.35 4.77 -6.15
C CYS A 38 4.93 5.09 -7.53
N SER A 39 5.29 6.35 -7.76
CA SER A 39 5.98 6.77 -8.98
C SER A 39 7.14 7.71 -8.63
N LYS A 40 8.27 7.53 -9.33
CA LYS A 40 9.41 8.44 -9.20
C LYS A 40 9.04 9.83 -9.70
N ILE A 41 9.53 10.85 -9.01
CA ILE A 41 9.48 12.25 -9.47
C ILE A 41 10.85 12.55 -10.05
N ASP A 42 10.91 12.68 -11.38
CA ASP A 42 12.13 13.13 -12.06
C ASP A 42 12.27 14.64 -11.93
N LEU A 43 13.45 15.07 -11.49
CA LEU A 43 13.80 16.46 -11.35
C LEU A 43 14.61 16.87 -12.57
N LEU A 44 14.17 17.94 -13.23
CA LEU A 44 14.78 18.42 -14.48
C LEU A 44 15.62 19.68 -14.28
N ASP A 45 15.43 20.38 -13.16
CA ASP A 45 16.13 21.61 -12.84
C ASP A 45 17.45 21.32 -12.11
N GLN A 46 18.58 21.73 -12.70
CA GLN A 46 19.91 21.46 -12.15
C GLN A 46 20.14 22.18 -10.82
N GLU A 47 19.61 23.40 -10.65
CA GLU A 47 19.74 24.14 -9.39
C GLU A 47 19.05 23.39 -8.24
N THR A 48 17.86 22.85 -8.50
CA THR A 48 17.13 21.99 -7.57
C THR A 48 17.91 20.72 -7.26
N ILE A 49 18.45 20.04 -8.27
CA ILE A 49 19.27 18.81 -8.11
C ILE A 49 20.48 19.08 -7.21
N ASP A 50 21.20 20.17 -7.45
CA ASP A 50 22.38 20.55 -6.68
C ASP A 50 22.03 20.84 -5.21
N LYS A 51 20.85 21.43 -4.95
CA LYS A 51 20.37 21.73 -3.59
C LYS A 51 19.92 20.51 -2.79
N ILE A 52 19.39 19.48 -3.43
CA ILE A 52 18.87 18.27 -2.77
C ILE A 52 19.92 17.17 -2.60
N GLY A 53 21.02 17.23 -3.36
CA GLY A 53 22.07 16.22 -3.36
C GLY A 53 21.58 14.86 -3.87
N PHE A 54 21.79 13.79 -3.08
CA PHE A 54 21.46 12.42 -3.47
C PHE A 54 20.01 11.99 -3.17
N ALA A 55 19.15 12.94 -2.79
CA ALA A 55 17.77 12.62 -2.48
C ALA A 55 16.99 12.25 -3.76
N HIS A 56 16.15 11.21 -3.65
CA HIS A 56 15.19 10.84 -4.68
C HIS A 56 13.78 11.07 -4.14
N PHE A 57 12.91 11.63 -5.00
CA PHE A 57 11.54 11.93 -4.65
C PHE A 57 10.59 10.95 -5.32
N ASN A 58 9.55 10.56 -4.59
CA ASN A 58 8.50 9.70 -5.08
C ASN A 58 7.14 10.31 -4.72
N SER A 59 6.18 10.21 -5.63
CA SER A 59 4.76 10.41 -5.36
C SER A 59 4.19 9.07 -4.90
N ILE A 60 3.75 8.99 -3.65
CA ILE A 60 3.23 7.76 -3.05
C ILE A 60 1.80 7.97 -2.61
N THR A 61 0.90 7.11 -3.08
CA THR A 61 -0.49 7.06 -2.61
C THR A 61 -0.61 5.98 -1.55
N TYR A 62 -0.80 6.39 -0.29
CA TYR A 62 -1.08 5.47 0.82
C TYR A 62 -2.58 5.28 1.06
N ARG A 63 -2.97 4.11 1.55
CA ARG A 63 -4.26 3.83 2.18
C ARG A 63 -4.04 3.53 3.65
N LEU A 64 -4.65 4.34 4.51
CA LEU A 64 -4.54 4.20 5.96
C LEU A 64 -5.89 3.76 6.52
N PHE A 65 -5.97 2.52 7.00
CA PHE A 65 -7.18 1.98 7.62
C PHE A 65 -7.15 2.22 9.13
N LYS A 66 -8.25 2.77 9.67
CA LYS A 66 -8.42 2.95 11.11
C LYS A 66 -9.21 1.78 11.67
N LEU A 67 -8.49 0.76 12.11
CA LEU A 67 -9.01 -0.47 12.71
C LEU A 67 -8.24 -0.72 14.01
N LYS A 68 -8.93 -1.20 15.05
CA LYS A 68 -8.35 -1.28 16.41
C LYS A 68 -7.37 -2.44 16.58
N ASP A 69 -7.61 -3.53 15.86
CA ASP A 69 -6.98 -4.83 16.09
C ASP A 69 -6.03 -5.20 14.94
N LEU A 70 -5.45 -4.19 14.28
CA LEU A 70 -4.38 -4.42 13.32
C LEU A 70 -3.06 -4.63 14.04
N GLU A 71 -2.28 -5.57 13.54
CA GLU A 71 -0.94 -5.88 14.02
C GLU A 71 0.10 -5.16 13.14
N THR A 72 1.31 -4.95 13.65
CA THR A 72 2.39 -4.35 12.85
C THR A 72 3.02 -5.31 11.84
N ALA A 73 2.78 -6.61 12.01
CA ALA A 73 3.24 -7.68 11.13
C ALA A 73 2.05 -8.34 10.43
N CYS A 74 2.28 -8.96 9.28
CA CYS A 74 1.25 -9.77 8.65
C CYS A 74 1.24 -11.16 9.28
N GLU A 75 0.28 -11.41 10.16
CA GLU A 75 0.10 -12.71 10.78
C GLU A 75 -0.83 -13.60 9.95
N ASP A 76 -0.50 -14.89 9.89
CA ASP A 76 -1.26 -15.91 9.18
C ASP A 76 -2.18 -16.67 10.14
N TYR A 77 -3.49 -16.52 9.92
CA TYR A 77 -4.53 -17.28 10.63
C TYR A 77 -5.32 -18.18 9.66
N GLY A 78 -4.78 -18.42 8.46
CA GLY A 78 -5.44 -19.27 7.45
C GLY A 78 -6.67 -18.64 6.80
N GLN A 79 -6.83 -17.32 6.89
CA GLN A 79 -7.98 -16.60 6.35
C GLN A 79 -7.93 -16.51 4.83
N VAL A 80 -9.13 -16.50 4.23
CA VAL A 80 -9.32 -16.41 2.78
C VAL A 80 -10.37 -15.33 2.49
N ALA A 81 -10.06 -14.42 1.58
CA ALA A 81 -10.97 -13.39 1.10
C ALA A 81 -11.31 -13.61 -0.37
N THR A 82 -12.59 -13.46 -0.72
CA THR A 82 -13.10 -13.57 -2.09
C THR A 82 -13.88 -12.33 -2.46
N TYR A 83 -13.47 -11.63 -3.52
CA TYR A 83 -14.18 -10.46 -4.00
C TYR A 83 -15.46 -10.85 -4.76
N LYS A 84 -16.59 -10.23 -4.42
CA LYS A 84 -17.91 -10.55 -5.00
C LYS A 84 -18.15 -9.90 -6.37
N GLY A 85 -17.32 -8.92 -6.78
CA GLY A 85 -17.53 -8.21 -8.04
C GLY A 85 -18.72 -7.24 -8.01
N THR A 86 -19.08 -6.73 -6.84
CA THR A 86 -20.28 -5.91 -6.62
C THR A 86 -20.01 -4.40 -6.58
N ILE A 87 -18.75 -3.97 -6.76
CA ILE A 87 -18.42 -2.54 -6.97
C ILE A 87 -18.57 -2.24 -8.46
N LYS A 88 -19.42 -1.28 -8.81
CA LYS A 88 -19.80 -0.96 -10.20
C LYS A 88 -18.60 -0.55 -11.04
N GLU A 89 -17.69 0.22 -10.46
CA GLU A 89 -16.48 0.75 -11.10
C GLU A 89 -15.38 -0.32 -11.20
N SER A 90 -15.54 -1.46 -10.52
CA SER A 90 -14.52 -2.50 -10.39
C SER A 90 -15.14 -3.90 -10.52
N PRO A 91 -15.85 -4.22 -11.63
CA PRO A 91 -16.69 -5.43 -11.70
C PRO A 91 -15.88 -6.73 -11.77
N HIS A 92 -14.64 -6.69 -12.24
CA HIS A 92 -13.83 -7.90 -12.52
C HIS A 92 -12.75 -8.17 -11.48
N HIS A 93 -12.18 -7.12 -10.89
CA HIS A 93 -11.17 -7.23 -9.85
C HIS A 93 -11.27 -6.03 -8.90
N PHE A 94 -10.66 -6.12 -7.72
CA PHE A 94 -10.50 -5.00 -6.80
C PHE A 94 -9.05 -4.93 -6.33
N ILE A 95 -8.44 -3.75 -6.44
CA ILE A 95 -7.06 -3.49 -6.00
C ILE A 95 -7.12 -2.85 -4.61
N LEU A 96 -6.71 -3.60 -3.59
CA LEU A 96 -6.61 -3.09 -2.22
C LEU A 96 -5.34 -2.26 -2.05
N ASP A 97 -4.22 -2.73 -2.56
CA ASP A 97 -2.90 -2.10 -2.54
C ASP A 97 -2.03 -2.71 -3.66
N ASN A 98 -0.75 -2.36 -3.74
CA ASN A 98 0.15 -2.83 -4.78
C ASN A 98 0.52 -4.33 -4.70
N HIS A 99 0.09 -5.06 -3.66
CA HIS A 99 0.30 -6.49 -3.50
C HIS A 99 -1.00 -7.31 -3.62
N HIS A 100 -2.15 -6.70 -3.32
CA HIS A 100 -3.43 -7.41 -3.22
C HIS A 100 -4.40 -7.01 -4.34
N VAL A 101 -4.45 -7.85 -5.38
CA VAL A 101 -5.43 -7.76 -6.49
C VAL A 101 -6.41 -8.93 -6.39
N PHE A 102 -7.64 -8.64 -5.96
CA PHE A 102 -8.68 -9.66 -5.80
C PHE A 102 -9.50 -9.78 -7.08
N GLU A 103 -9.37 -10.89 -7.80
CA GLU A 103 -10.25 -11.21 -8.93
C GLU A 103 -11.64 -11.63 -8.45
N LYS A 104 -12.70 -11.26 -9.19
CA LYS A 104 -14.09 -11.61 -8.85
C LYS A 104 -14.24 -13.13 -8.76
N GLY A 105 -14.76 -13.60 -7.62
CA GLY A 105 -15.09 -15.00 -7.38
C GLY A 105 -13.89 -15.92 -7.16
N LYS A 106 -12.65 -15.40 -7.26
CA LYS A 106 -11.43 -16.17 -7.01
C LYS A 106 -11.00 -15.98 -5.55
N PRO A 107 -10.95 -17.07 -4.75
CA PRO A 107 -10.47 -16.98 -3.38
C PRO A 107 -8.97 -16.65 -3.34
N MET A 108 -8.57 -15.80 -2.41
CA MET A 108 -7.17 -15.43 -2.16
C MET A 108 -6.88 -15.61 -0.67
N ARG A 109 -5.76 -16.28 -0.34
CA ARG A 109 -5.24 -16.31 1.03
C ARG A 109 -4.76 -14.92 1.43
N VAL A 110 -5.05 -14.52 2.66
CA VAL A 110 -4.72 -13.20 3.18
C VAL A 110 -4.25 -13.29 4.63
N CYS A 111 -3.42 -12.34 5.06
CA CYS A 111 -3.09 -12.16 6.47
C CYS A 111 -4.26 -11.57 7.26
N SER A 112 -4.18 -11.63 8.59
CA SER A 112 -5.20 -11.09 9.51
C SER A 112 -5.53 -9.63 9.23
N ASN A 113 -4.52 -8.78 9.08
CA ASN A 113 -4.73 -7.37 8.75
C ASN A 113 -5.53 -7.16 7.47
N THR A 114 -5.15 -7.84 6.38
CA THR A 114 -5.84 -7.72 5.09
C THR A 114 -7.28 -8.25 5.21
N ALA A 115 -7.50 -9.34 5.95
CA ALA A 115 -8.84 -9.85 6.21
C ALA A 115 -9.71 -8.80 6.91
N SER A 116 -9.21 -8.18 7.98
CA SER A 116 -9.92 -7.10 8.70
C SER A 116 -10.16 -5.87 7.82
N MET A 117 -9.21 -5.49 6.96
CA MET A 117 -9.39 -4.35 6.03
C MET A 117 -10.57 -4.55 5.08
N VAL A 118 -10.80 -5.76 4.58
CA VAL A 118 -11.90 -6.06 3.66
C VAL A 118 -13.19 -6.47 4.38
N ALA A 119 -13.12 -7.00 5.60
CA ALA A 119 -14.26 -7.45 6.40
C ALA A 119 -14.87 -6.36 7.29
N ASP A 120 -14.06 -5.45 7.84
CA ASP A 120 -14.47 -4.55 8.93
C ASP A 120 -14.55 -3.08 8.49
N THR A 121 -14.67 -2.85 7.18
CA THR A 121 -14.78 -1.51 6.59
C THR A 121 -15.98 -1.45 5.64
N ARG A 122 -16.15 -0.32 4.93
CA ARG A 122 -17.16 -0.20 3.86
C ARG A 122 -17.05 -1.28 2.77
N LEU A 123 -15.91 -1.99 2.70
CA LEU A 123 -15.66 -3.07 1.75
C LEU A 123 -16.39 -4.37 2.11
N ALA A 124 -16.82 -4.55 3.36
CA ALA A 124 -17.40 -5.80 3.89
C ALA A 124 -18.46 -6.43 2.97
N ARG A 125 -19.42 -5.62 2.51
CA ARG A 125 -20.52 -6.07 1.63
C ARG A 125 -20.05 -6.61 0.27
N HIS A 126 -18.82 -6.30 -0.11
CA HIS A 126 -18.21 -6.65 -1.39
C HIS A 126 -17.28 -7.87 -1.29
N PHE A 127 -17.03 -8.40 -0.10
CA PHE A 127 -16.14 -9.54 0.13
C PHE A 127 -16.85 -10.67 0.88
N ASP A 128 -16.47 -11.91 0.59
CA ASP A 128 -16.70 -13.08 1.44
C ASP A 128 -15.36 -13.43 2.11
N VAL A 129 -15.31 -13.38 3.44
CA VAL A 129 -14.11 -13.67 4.22
C VAL A 129 -14.38 -14.90 5.07
N ARG A 130 -13.51 -15.91 4.94
CA ARG A 130 -13.59 -17.18 5.67
C ARG A 130 -12.38 -17.38 6.56
N GLY A 131 -12.57 -18.08 7.65
CA GLY A 131 -11.58 -18.25 8.71
C GLY A 131 -11.81 -17.28 9.87
N ASP A 132 -11.16 -17.56 10.99
CA ASP A 132 -11.16 -16.75 12.20
C ASP A 132 -9.74 -16.68 12.77
N LEU A 133 -9.58 -16.04 13.93
CA LEU A 133 -8.28 -15.87 14.60
C LEU A 133 -7.97 -16.99 15.62
N SER A 134 -8.65 -18.15 15.55
CA SER A 134 -8.51 -19.21 16.57
C SER A 134 -7.19 -19.98 16.50
N THR A 135 -6.58 -20.08 15.32
CA THR A 135 -5.32 -20.81 15.10
C THR A 135 -4.32 -19.92 14.36
N HIS A 136 -3.18 -19.66 15.00
CA HIS A 136 -2.08 -18.89 14.42
C HIS A 136 -1.06 -19.83 13.76
N TYR A 137 -0.72 -19.56 12.51
CA TYR A 137 0.22 -20.34 11.70
C TYR A 137 1.59 -19.64 11.54
N GLY A 138 1.81 -18.50 12.20
CA GLY A 138 3.03 -17.70 12.11
C GLY A 138 2.90 -16.53 11.14
N LEU A 139 4.03 -16.08 10.59
CA LEU A 139 4.05 -14.97 9.63
C LEU A 139 3.47 -15.40 8.29
N PHE A 140 2.67 -14.52 7.69
CA PHE A 140 2.13 -14.74 6.35
C PHE A 140 3.24 -14.65 5.30
N GLU A 141 3.36 -15.70 4.47
CA GLU A 141 4.39 -15.80 3.44
C GLU A 141 4.32 -14.62 2.46
N GLY A 142 5.47 -14.02 2.16
CA GLY A 142 5.54 -12.87 1.25
C GLY A 142 5.17 -11.53 1.89
N CYS A 143 4.92 -11.47 3.20
CA CYS A 143 4.86 -10.19 3.90
C CYS A 143 6.26 -9.74 4.33
N GLY A 144 6.79 -8.75 3.61
CA GLY A 144 8.08 -8.12 3.92
C GLY A 144 8.51 -7.20 2.79
N GLU A 145 8.74 -5.94 3.15
CA GLU A 145 9.21 -4.80 2.36
C GLU A 145 9.65 -5.11 0.92
N VAL A 146 8.77 -4.87 -0.05
CA VAL A 146 9.24 -4.53 -1.40
C VAL A 146 9.78 -3.10 -1.30
N PRO A 147 11.07 -2.86 -1.58
CA PRO A 147 11.60 -1.50 -1.64
C PRO A 147 10.72 -0.66 -2.56
N LEU A 148 10.49 0.61 -2.21
CA LEU A 148 9.87 1.60 -3.10
C LEU A 148 10.86 1.96 -4.23
N VAL A 149 11.28 0.96 -5.00
CA VAL A 149 12.04 1.10 -6.22
C VAL A 149 11.05 0.79 -7.33
N GLY A 150 10.82 1.78 -8.20
CA GLY A 150 9.75 1.76 -9.19
C GLY A 150 9.63 0.40 -9.87
N THR A 151 8.51 -0.28 -9.65
CA THR A 151 8.12 -1.40 -10.48
C THR A 151 7.74 -0.81 -11.83
N GLU A 152 8.71 -0.77 -12.74
CA GLU A 152 8.41 -0.63 -14.16
C GLU A 152 7.48 -1.77 -14.52
N ASN A 153 6.26 -1.42 -14.90
CA ASN A 153 5.29 -2.33 -15.45
C ASN A 153 5.89 -2.87 -16.75
N THR A 154 6.58 -4.01 -16.69
CA THR A 154 6.95 -4.78 -17.87
C THR A 154 5.66 -5.36 -18.44
N GLY A 155 4.90 -4.48 -19.11
CA GLY A 155 3.90 -4.89 -20.06
C GLY A 155 4.58 -5.87 -21.00
N VAL A 156 4.16 -7.13 -20.92
CA VAL A 156 4.50 -8.15 -21.91
C VAL A 156 3.97 -7.62 -23.23
N GLY A 157 4.86 -6.95 -23.96
CA GLY A 157 4.62 -6.49 -25.31
C GLY A 157 4.35 -7.72 -26.17
N GLY A 158 3.11 -7.85 -26.63
CA GLY A 158 2.80 -8.71 -27.74
C GLY A 158 3.56 -8.23 -28.96
N CYS A 159 4.38 -9.12 -29.52
CA CYS A 159 4.91 -9.01 -30.87
C CYS A 159 4.97 -10.41 -31.47
N CYS A 160 4.00 -10.71 -32.33
CA CYS A 160 4.09 -11.37 -33.63
C CYS A 160 2.71 -11.24 -34.28
#